data_AF-A0AAE1EKP5-F1
#
_entry.id   AF-A0AAE1EKP5-F1
#
_cell.length_a   1.000
_cell.length_b   1.000
_cell.length_c   1.000
_cell.angle_alpha   90.00
_cell.angle_beta   90.00
_cell.angle_gamma   90.00
#
_symmetry.space_group_name_H-M   'P 1'
#
loop_
_entity.id
_entity.type
_entity.pdbx_description
1 polymer ?
#
loop_
_entity_poly.entity_id
_entity_poly.type
_entity_poly.pdbx_seq_one_letter_code
_entity_poly.pdbx_strand_id
1 'polypeptide(L)'
;MEANNFNTDDHHQQQQQQQDHQQHHQQQQDLDHQQQQQDHQDQHQQQQQDHQQQQQQQEDHQYQQQDQHQQDQDQPTAASIVINRVLQDLKIIHKDGQSSTRNYLSVVCCLVDLFKTPLSLPDYTECLKITWSTVLLRHQNNHNNLQFMRLRLADDALQCLARQDTKVLGYWESAVQLVLPLVRNCDPDISHGVFFVNSVLKEWIVSVFCNKEMCPNPYIRLDMLMMIQTWCHNNTLDNKEVSEQVIAGLMELSVYMDGENESIPGGTGLTLELSWCKVIYTLLSKGHLTNVYQTATQQIQTLSVGPEARWLARMVEFVAARTTLVKSYIQSSDMTPINALQTLELCLVLLRHLLISCGDTFTCRGLARVGGVCFIKVCVNVLGVMPYLWCHHVNSCLLILSSISEMIETLTSSPKSQSLVQLLGRDHSQEMKQIRCSASNFGFQMPIITPDEDHVTTQCPQRFVDGVTQTMMESPVLLQTSQVTVDETTLVYLLVQKSPRCPFTCETLDQHSFCLLPQLQQEIQAWRTQSDVSTTTMQHNNNNPP
;
A
#
# COMPACT_ATOMS: atom_id res chain seq x y z
N MET A 1 8.34 -108.25 2.24
CA MET A 1 9.64 -108.94 2.36
C MET A 1 10.73 -107.96 1.99
N GLU A 2 11.84 -108.09 2.70
CA GLU A 2 13.01 -107.22 2.83
C GLU A 2 13.67 -106.70 1.54
N ALA A 3 14.21 -105.48 1.67
CA ALA A 3 15.55 -104.98 1.33
C ALA A 3 16.10 -104.93 -0.12
N ASN A 4 16.50 -103.72 -0.54
CA ASN A 4 17.83 -103.27 -1.03
C ASN A 4 17.64 -101.87 -1.67
N ASN A 5 18.13 -100.73 -1.15
CA ASN A 5 19.50 -100.30 -0.79
C ASN A 5 20.54 -100.51 -1.90
N PHE A 6 20.84 -99.46 -2.68
CA PHE A 6 22.18 -99.06 -3.15
C PHE A 6 22.14 -97.69 -3.86
N ASN A 7 23.26 -96.97 -3.84
CA ASN A 7 23.58 -95.66 -4.43
C ASN A 7 23.15 -94.38 -3.71
N THR A 8 23.83 -94.10 -2.61
CA THR A 8 24.18 -92.73 -2.15
C THR A 8 25.67 -92.75 -1.87
N ASP A 9 26.50 -92.15 -2.72
CA ASP A 9 27.86 -91.72 -2.31
C ASP A 9 28.52 -90.71 -3.27
N ASP A 10 28.02 -90.50 -4.51
CA ASP A 10 28.63 -89.51 -5.42
C ASP A 10 28.09 -88.07 -5.31
N HIS A 11 27.01 -87.82 -4.56
CA HIS A 11 26.41 -86.48 -4.47
C HIS A 11 26.90 -85.61 -3.30
N HIS A 12 27.62 -86.16 -2.32
CA HIS A 12 28.09 -85.37 -1.18
C HIS A 12 29.44 -84.67 -1.39
N GLN A 13 30.30 -85.16 -2.29
CA GLN A 13 31.56 -84.45 -2.58
C GLN A 13 31.40 -83.21 -3.48
N GLN A 14 30.41 -83.19 -4.39
CA GLN A 14 30.16 -82.02 -5.23
C GLN A 14 29.45 -80.87 -4.49
N GLN A 15 28.62 -81.18 -3.49
CA GLN A 15 27.89 -80.17 -2.74
C GLN A 15 28.79 -79.45 -1.71
N GLN A 16 29.81 -80.14 -1.19
CA GLN A 16 30.75 -79.54 -0.23
C GLN A 16 31.78 -78.63 -0.92
N GLN A 17 32.24 -78.98 -2.14
CA GLN A 17 33.11 -78.08 -2.92
C GLN A 17 32.40 -76.80 -3.40
N GLN A 18 31.09 -76.84 -3.66
CA GLN A 18 30.32 -75.62 -3.99
C GLN A 18 30.11 -74.70 -2.79
N GLN A 19 29.94 -75.25 -1.58
CA GLN A 19 29.82 -74.43 -0.37
C GLN A 19 31.14 -73.76 0.01
N ASP A 20 32.27 -74.44 -0.13
CA ASP A 20 33.59 -73.84 0.15
C ASP A 20 33.93 -72.73 -0.85
N HIS A 21 33.56 -72.88 -2.13
CA HIS A 21 33.71 -71.81 -3.13
C HIS A 21 32.81 -70.60 -2.84
N GLN A 22 31.57 -70.80 -2.37
CA GLN A 22 30.70 -69.69 -2.01
C GLN A 22 31.19 -68.95 -0.76
N GLN A 23 31.67 -69.66 0.27
CA GLN A 23 32.23 -69.01 1.46
C GLN A 23 33.49 -68.21 1.13
N HIS A 24 34.38 -68.75 0.29
CA HIS A 24 35.60 -68.04 -0.08
C HIS A 24 35.31 -66.78 -0.93
N HIS A 25 34.27 -66.82 -1.78
CA HIS A 25 33.86 -65.67 -2.58
C HIS A 25 33.19 -64.58 -1.74
N GLN A 26 32.39 -64.97 -0.74
CA GLN A 26 31.75 -64.04 0.19
C GLN A 26 32.80 -63.34 1.06
N GLN A 27 33.80 -64.07 1.55
CA GLN A 27 34.87 -63.52 2.38
C GLN A 27 35.80 -62.57 1.58
N GLN A 28 36.00 -62.83 0.28
CA GLN A 28 36.73 -61.93 -0.61
C GLN A 28 35.95 -60.62 -0.85
N GLN A 29 34.62 -60.69 -1.03
CA GLN A 29 33.79 -59.51 -1.19
C GLN A 29 33.76 -58.63 0.07
N ASP A 30 33.74 -59.24 1.26
CA ASP A 30 33.78 -58.51 2.52
C ASP A 30 35.13 -57.80 2.73
N LEU A 31 36.24 -58.43 2.31
CA LEU A 31 37.58 -57.82 2.32
C LEU A 31 37.68 -56.64 1.34
N ASP A 32 37.18 -56.79 0.12
CA ASP A 32 37.16 -55.71 -0.87
C ASP A 32 36.27 -54.55 -0.41
N HIS A 33 35.18 -54.83 0.28
CA HIS A 33 34.29 -53.81 0.82
C HIS A 33 34.89 -53.07 2.02
N GLN A 34 35.63 -53.75 2.89
CA GLN A 34 36.40 -53.11 3.96
C GLN A 34 37.54 -52.24 3.39
N GLN A 35 38.24 -52.72 2.36
CA GLN A 35 39.30 -51.96 1.70
C GLN A 35 38.75 -50.66 1.08
N GLN A 36 37.60 -50.74 0.39
CA GLN A 36 36.96 -49.55 -0.18
C GLN A 36 36.45 -48.56 0.87
N GLN A 37 35.92 -49.05 2.00
CA GLN A 37 35.53 -48.16 3.11
C GLN A 37 36.73 -47.43 3.70
N GLN A 38 37.86 -48.12 3.83
CA GLN A 38 39.08 -47.53 4.36
C GLN A 38 39.68 -46.50 3.40
N ASP A 39 39.71 -46.79 2.10
CA ASP A 39 40.16 -45.82 1.08
C ASP A 39 39.25 -44.56 1.02
N HIS A 40 37.94 -44.72 1.21
CA HIS A 40 37.02 -43.58 1.33
C HIS A 40 37.24 -42.78 2.61
N GLN A 41 37.55 -43.43 3.72
CA GLN A 41 37.82 -42.76 4.99
C GLN A 41 39.12 -41.96 4.91
N ASP A 42 40.17 -42.52 4.28
CA ASP A 42 41.45 -41.86 4.06
C ASP A 42 41.31 -40.67 3.08
N GLN A 43 40.54 -40.82 1.99
CA GLN A 43 40.23 -39.69 1.08
C GLN A 43 39.50 -38.56 1.80
N HIS A 44 38.54 -38.89 2.66
CA HIS A 44 37.77 -37.88 3.38
C HIS A 44 38.63 -37.16 4.44
N GLN A 45 39.58 -37.86 5.05
CA GLN A 45 40.52 -37.29 6.02
C GLN A 45 41.57 -36.40 5.32
N GLN A 46 42.04 -36.80 4.14
CA GLN A 46 42.92 -35.98 3.28
C GLN A 46 42.21 -34.68 2.85
N GLN A 47 40.95 -34.77 2.39
CA GLN A 47 40.18 -33.57 2.02
C GLN A 47 39.96 -32.62 3.20
N GLN A 48 39.74 -33.13 4.41
CA GLN A 48 39.62 -32.27 5.59
C GLN A 48 40.93 -31.57 5.95
N GLN A 49 42.08 -32.25 5.81
CA GLN A 49 43.39 -31.63 6.02
C GLN A 49 43.69 -30.56 4.97
N ASP A 50 43.39 -30.83 3.70
CA ASP A 50 43.57 -29.85 2.62
C ASP A 50 42.65 -28.62 2.82
N HIS A 51 41.42 -28.84 3.30
CA HIS A 51 40.50 -27.74 3.59
C HIS A 51 40.95 -26.90 4.80
N GLN A 52 41.50 -27.54 5.85
CA GLN A 52 42.11 -26.82 6.96
C GLN A 52 43.36 -26.04 6.55
N GLN A 53 44.23 -26.61 5.71
CA GLN A 53 45.37 -25.87 5.18
C GLN A 53 44.94 -24.69 4.30
N GLN A 54 43.89 -24.84 3.49
CA GLN A 54 43.35 -23.72 2.71
C GLN A 54 42.75 -22.63 3.59
N GLN A 55 42.01 -22.98 4.65
CA GLN A 55 41.51 -21.99 5.61
C GLN A 55 42.65 -21.26 6.31
N GLN A 56 43.69 -21.99 6.73
CA GLN A 56 44.82 -21.39 7.43
C GLN A 56 45.66 -20.49 6.49
N GLN A 57 45.82 -20.86 5.22
CA GLN A 57 46.42 -19.99 4.20
C GLN A 57 45.56 -18.77 3.88
N GLN A 58 44.22 -18.90 3.90
CA GLN A 58 43.32 -17.76 3.73
C GLN A 58 43.40 -16.81 4.92
N GLU A 59 43.44 -17.32 6.15
CA GLU A 59 43.61 -16.51 7.37
C GLU A 59 44.98 -15.81 7.37
N ASP A 60 46.07 -16.50 7.03
CA ASP A 60 47.40 -15.89 6.93
C ASP A 60 47.48 -14.81 5.84
N HIS A 61 46.80 -15.01 4.70
CA HIS A 61 46.67 -13.96 3.68
C HIS A 61 45.80 -12.79 4.15
N GLN A 62 44.77 -13.05 4.96
CA GLN A 62 43.92 -12.01 5.53
C GLN A 62 44.67 -11.17 6.57
N TYR A 63 45.52 -11.79 7.39
CA TYR A 63 46.41 -11.09 8.33
C TYR A 63 47.50 -10.29 7.60
N GLN A 64 48.12 -10.83 6.55
CA GLN A 64 49.10 -10.07 5.75
C GLN A 64 48.47 -8.89 4.98
N GLN A 65 47.23 -9.04 4.49
CA GLN A 65 46.50 -7.93 3.88
C GLN A 65 46.03 -6.90 4.92
N GLN A 66 45.69 -7.30 6.15
CA GLN A 66 45.42 -6.37 7.24
C GLN A 66 46.66 -5.58 7.62
N ASP A 67 47.83 -6.19 7.76
CA ASP A 67 49.07 -5.48 8.11
C ASP A 67 49.56 -4.53 6.99
N GLN A 68 49.35 -4.89 5.71
CA GLN A 68 49.61 -3.96 4.59
C GLN A 68 48.58 -2.82 4.50
N HIS A 69 47.30 -3.08 4.80
CA HIS A 69 46.30 -2.00 4.86
C HIS A 69 46.45 -1.12 6.10
N GLN A 70 47.02 -1.62 7.21
CA GLN A 70 47.22 -0.83 8.42
C GLN A 70 48.44 0.10 8.32
N GLN A 71 49.46 -0.24 7.51
CA GLN A 71 50.57 0.68 7.22
C GLN A 71 50.23 1.75 6.15
N ASP A 72 49.23 1.52 5.28
CA ASP A 72 48.72 2.54 4.34
C ASP A 72 47.49 3.33 4.85
N GLN A 73 46.90 2.96 6.00
CA GLN A 73 45.75 3.67 6.59
C GLN A 73 46.09 4.76 7.62
N ASP A 74 47.35 4.87 8.07
CA ASP A 74 47.75 5.88 9.05
C ASP A 74 48.13 7.24 8.44
N GLN A 75 48.00 7.41 7.13
CA GLN A 75 47.83 8.74 6.57
C GLN A 75 46.34 9.04 6.43
N PRO A 76 45.77 9.88 7.33
CA PRO A 76 44.39 10.30 7.17
C PRO A 76 44.27 10.97 5.81
N THR A 77 43.43 10.40 4.94
CA THR A 77 43.10 11.02 3.67
C THR A 77 42.65 12.46 3.93
N ALA A 78 42.88 13.37 2.99
CA ALA A 78 42.44 14.76 3.14
C ALA A 78 40.95 14.85 3.53
N ALA A 79 40.12 13.89 3.07
CA ALA A 79 38.75 13.70 3.51
C ALA A 79 38.62 13.33 5.00
N SER A 80 39.35 12.32 5.51
CA SER A 80 39.39 11.92 6.93
C SER A 80 39.79 13.07 7.87
N ILE A 81 40.75 13.89 7.49
CA ILE A 81 41.17 15.06 8.27
C ILE A 81 40.05 16.10 8.35
N VAL A 82 39.40 16.37 7.22
CA VAL A 82 38.27 17.31 7.14
C VAL A 82 37.08 16.80 7.96
N ILE A 83 36.76 15.51 7.88
CA ILE A 83 35.66 14.88 8.64
C ILE A 83 35.90 14.96 10.13
N ASN A 84 37.09 14.56 10.61
CA ASN A 84 37.41 14.61 12.03
C ASN A 84 37.41 16.03 12.58
N ARG A 85 37.83 17.00 11.76
CA ARG A 85 37.76 18.43 12.12
C ARG A 85 36.32 18.93 12.19
N VAL A 86 35.48 18.61 11.21
CA VAL A 86 34.05 18.98 11.22
C VAL A 86 33.33 18.32 12.39
N LEU A 87 33.61 17.04 12.69
CA LEU A 87 33.06 16.32 13.84
C LEU A 87 33.51 16.92 15.17
N GLN A 88 34.77 17.34 15.30
CA GLN A 88 35.26 18.05 16.48
C GLN A 88 34.59 19.42 16.62
N ASP A 89 34.50 20.20 15.55
CA ASP A 89 33.86 21.51 15.55
C ASP A 89 32.38 21.40 15.93
N LEU A 90 31.67 20.38 15.40
CA LEU A 90 30.30 20.06 15.78
C LEU A 90 30.17 19.65 17.26
N LYS A 91 31.09 18.83 17.79
CA LYS A 91 31.11 18.43 19.21
C LYS A 91 31.37 19.62 20.13
N ILE A 92 32.26 20.53 19.75
CA ILE A 92 32.56 21.78 20.48
C ILE A 92 31.32 22.67 20.49
N ILE A 93 30.71 22.88 19.31
CA ILE A 93 29.50 23.67 19.18
C ILE A 93 28.35 23.07 19.99
N HIS A 94 28.17 21.75 19.99
CA HIS A 94 27.16 21.08 20.80
C HIS A 94 27.38 21.32 22.31
N LYS A 95 28.64 21.28 22.76
CA LYS A 95 29.01 21.43 24.17
C LYS A 95 28.89 22.88 24.68
N ASP A 96 29.12 23.88 23.84
CA ASP A 96 29.29 25.26 24.28
C ASP A 96 28.00 26.08 24.46
N GLY A 97 26.81 25.53 24.19
CA GLY A 97 25.50 26.16 24.46
C GLY A 97 25.15 27.52 23.79
N GLN A 98 26.11 28.39 23.46
CA GLN A 98 25.92 29.83 23.22
C GLN A 98 26.75 30.43 22.06
N SER A 99 26.84 29.77 20.90
CA SER A 99 27.56 30.36 19.76
C SER A 99 26.66 31.20 18.85
N SER A 100 27.12 32.40 18.48
CA SER A 100 26.45 33.34 17.56
C SER A 100 26.06 32.74 16.20
N THR A 101 25.06 33.34 15.55
CA THR A 101 24.52 32.98 14.21
C THR A 101 25.58 32.82 13.11
N ARG A 102 26.75 33.44 13.28
CA ARG A 102 27.88 33.41 12.34
C ARG A 102 28.61 32.04 12.34
N ASN A 103 28.66 31.36 13.48
CA ASN A 103 29.25 30.02 13.59
C ASN A 103 28.33 28.96 12.97
N TYR A 104 27.02 29.21 12.93
CA TYR A 104 26.04 28.32 12.35
C TYR A 104 26.13 28.25 10.82
N LEU A 105 26.28 29.39 10.13
CA LEU A 105 26.49 29.41 8.68
C LEU A 105 27.78 28.68 8.31
N SER A 106 28.82 28.79 9.14
CA SER A 106 30.06 28.02 9.00
C SER A 106 29.82 26.52 9.14
N VAL A 107 29.02 26.08 10.11
CA VAL A 107 28.66 24.65 10.28
C VAL A 107 27.86 24.14 9.10
N VAL A 108 26.85 24.87 8.64
CA VAL A 108 26.06 24.47 7.48
C VAL A 108 26.92 24.44 6.22
N CYS A 109 27.80 25.42 6.00
CA CYS A 109 28.75 25.38 4.88
C CYS A 109 29.74 24.21 4.99
N CYS A 110 30.30 23.95 6.18
CA CYS A 110 31.17 22.80 6.42
C CYS A 110 30.44 21.47 6.19
N LEU A 111 29.16 21.38 6.55
CA LEU A 111 28.31 20.21 6.31
C LEU A 111 28.02 20.05 4.82
N VAL A 112 27.63 21.13 4.12
CA VAL A 112 27.45 21.16 2.66
C VAL A 112 28.71 20.71 1.94
N ASP A 113 29.88 21.13 2.40
CA ASP A 113 31.17 20.71 1.83
C ASP A 113 31.53 19.26 2.22
N LEU A 114 31.12 18.80 3.41
CA LEU A 114 31.20 17.39 3.81
C LEU A 114 30.31 16.50 2.91
N PHE A 115 29.09 16.94 2.58
CA PHE A 115 28.16 16.26 1.67
C PHE A 115 28.66 16.20 0.22
N LYS A 116 29.58 17.08 -0.18
CA LYS A 116 30.26 17.04 -1.50
C LYS A 116 31.46 16.08 -1.53
N THR A 117 31.90 15.60 -0.37
CA THR A 117 33.06 14.71 -0.26
C THR A 117 32.58 13.26 -0.31
N PRO A 118 33.21 12.35 -1.08
CA PRO A 118 32.86 10.94 -1.05
C PRO A 118 33.22 10.37 0.34
N LEU A 119 32.19 10.13 1.15
CA LEU A 119 32.31 9.60 2.50
C LEU A 119 31.97 8.11 2.53
N SER A 120 32.54 7.41 3.51
CA SER A 120 31.97 6.13 3.93
C SER A 120 30.59 6.36 4.56
N LEU A 121 29.64 5.47 4.28
CA LEU A 121 28.25 5.60 4.74
C LEU A 121 28.08 5.53 6.28
N PRO A 122 28.94 4.83 7.05
CA PRO A 122 28.99 4.94 8.51
C PRO A 122 29.34 6.35 9.01
N ASP A 123 30.38 6.98 8.45
CA ASP A 123 30.81 8.34 8.81
C ASP A 123 29.71 9.37 8.50
N TYR A 124 29.00 9.14 7.40
CA TYR A 124 27.86 9.93 6.97
C TYR A 124 26.70 9.89 7.98
N THR A 125 26.38 8.69 8.48
CA THR A 125 25.30 8.48 9.45
C THR A 125 25.62 9.14 10.79
N GLU A 126 26.87 9.06 11.24
CA GLU A 126 27.38 9.73 12.44
C GLU A 126 27.26 11.26 12.30
N CYS A 127 27.67 11.81 11.15
CA CYS A 127 27.60 13.25 10.87
C CYS A 127 26.16 13.75 10.84
N LEU A 128 25.22 13.01 10.21
CA LEU A 128 23.80 13.34 10.21
C LEU A 128 23.21 13.34 11.64
N LYS A 129 23.53 12.33 12.46
CA LYS A 129 23.09 12.25 13.86
C LYS A 129 23.56 13.45 14.69
N ILE A 130 24.84 13.82 14.58
CA ILE A 130 25.42 14.94 15.33
C ILE A 130 24.84 16.28 14.86
N THR A 131 24.66 16.44 13.54
CA THR A 131 24.03 17.60 12.92
C THR A 131 22.59 17.76 13.43
N TRP A 132 21.83 16.67 13.44
CA TRP A 132 20.46 16.61 13.93
C TRP A 132 20.33 17.06 15.38
N SER A 133 21.15 16.50 16.28
CA SER A 133 21.19 16.89 17.69
C SER A 133 21.50 18.38 17.86
N THR A 134 22.39 18.93 17.04
CA THR A 134 22.84 20.33 17.14
C THR A 134 21.81 21.32 16.57
N VAL A 135 21.12 20.97 15.48
CA VAL A 135 20.07 21.79 14.86
C VAL A 135 18.78 21.80 15.70
N LEU A 136 18.41 20.67 16.30
CA LEU A 136 17.21 20.57 17.17
C LEU A 136 17.36 21.33 18.49
N LEU A 137 18.55 21.29 19.12
CA LEU A 137 18.76 21.85 20.46
C LEU A 137 18.73 23.38 20.54
N ARG A 138 18.85 24.12 19.42
CA ARG A 138 19.07 25.58 19.48
C ARG A 138 18.04 26.48 18.80
N HIS A 139 17.11 25.95 18.02
CA HIS A 139 16.19 26.77 17.21
C HIS A 139 14.72 26.70 17.60
N GLN A 140 14.41 26.61 18.90
CA GLN A 140 13.03 26.76 19.39
C GLN A 140 12.45 28.17 19.14
N ASN A 141 13.25 29.19 18.79
CA ASN A 141 12.83 30.59 18.76
C ASN A 141 12.72 31.27 17.38
N ASN A 142 12.98 30.57 16.25
CA ASN A 142 12.82 31.18 14.92
C ASN A 142 12.42 30.15 13.85
N HIS A 143 11.10 29.88 13.76
CA HIS A 143 10.52 28.76 13.04
C HIS A 143 10.82 28.74 11.51
N ASN A 144 10.77 29.89 10.83
CA ASN A 144 10.87 29.93 9.37
C ASN A 144 12.30 29.65 8.86
N ASN A 145 13.31 30.24 9.50
CA ASN A 145 14.72 29.99 9.13
C ASN A 145 15.12 28.55 9.43
N LEU A 146 14.59 27.96 10.52
CA LEU A 146 14.85 26.57 10.85
C LEU A 146 14.28 25.60 9.80
N GLN A 147 13.06 25.85 9.31
CA GLN A 147 12.45 25.03 8.26
C GLN A 147 13.27 25.08 6.96
N PHE A 148 13.70 26.27 6.53
CA PHE A 148 14.56 26.44 5.35
C PHE A 148 15.86 25.62 5.45
N MET A 149 16.52 25.68 6.62
CA MET A 149 17.81 25.00 6.83
C MET A 149 17.65 23.47 6.92
N ARG A 150 16.54 23.00 7.50
CA ARG A 150 16.17 21.57 7.52
C ARG A 150 15.96 21.03 6.11
N LEU A 151 15.24 21.76 5.26
CA LEU A 151 15.02 21.40 3.86
C LEU A 151 16.32 21.33 3.07
N ARG A 152 17.20 22.33 3.24
CA ARG A 152 18.48 22.33 2.53
C ARG A 152 19.38 21.16 2.93
N LEU A 153 19.48 20.86 4.23
CA LEU A 153 20.23 19.71 4.73
C LEU A 153 19.65 18.39 4.23
N ALA A 154 18.31 18.27 4.17
CA ALA A 154 17.64 17.12 3.59
C ALA A 154 17.97 16.95 2.11
N ASP A 155 17.90 18.03 1.33
CA ASP A 155 18.22 18.03 -0.10
C ASP A 155 19.68 17.63 -0.37
N ASP A 156 20.64 18.29 0.28
CA ASP A 156 22.07 17.97 0.14
C ASP A 156 22.35 16.51 0.53
N ALA A 157 21.69 16.03 1.60
CA ALA A 157 21.88 14.67 2.07
C ALA A 157 21.35 13.63 1.06
N LEU A 158 20.19 13.89 0.46
CA LEU A 158 19.61 13.01 -0.54
C LEU A 158 20.38 13.07 -1.86
N GLN A 159 20.89 14.24 -2.26
CA GLN A 159 21.72 14.35 -3.47
C GLN A 159 23.01 13.53 -3.36
N CYS A 160 23.59 13.46 -2.16
CA CYS A 160 24.75 12.59 -1.92
C CYS A 160 24.37 11.11 -2.02
N LEU A 161 23.24 10.70 -1.41
CA LEU A 161 22.72 9.34 -1.51
C LEU A 161 22.40 8.94 -2.97
N ALA A 162 21.81 9.84 -3.75
CA ALA A 162 21.47 9.60 -5.15
C ALA A 162 22.69 9.41 -6.07
N ARG A 163 23.87 9.91 -5.66
CA ARG A 163 25.13 9.74 -6.41
C ARG A 163 25.85 8.44 -6.08
N GLN A 164 25.48 7.74 -5.01
CA GLN A 164 26.06 6.46 -4.63
C GLN A 164 25.34 5.32 -5.36
N ASP A 165 26.10 4.33 -5.84
CA ASP A 165 25.53 3.16 -6.50
C ASP A 165 24.64 2.41 -5.48
N THR A 166 23.36 2.29 -5.80
CA THR A 166 22.26 1.94 -4.88
C THR A 166 22.25 0.46 -4.50
N LYS A 167 23.25 -0.30 -4.97
CA LYS A 167 23.49 -1.71 -4.66
C LYS A 167 24.02 -1.95 -3.24
N VAL A 168 24.35 -0.90 -2.49
CA VAL A 168 24.74 -1.01 -1.07
C VAL A 168 23.50 -1.19 -0.21
N LEU A 169 22.99 -2.42 -0.15
CA LEU A 169 21.81 -2.81 0.62
C LEU A 169 21.91 -2.39 2.11
N GLY A 170 20.83 -1.80 2.66
CA GLY A 170 20.59 -1.61 4.09
C GLY A 170 21.04 -0.28 4.72
N TYR A 171 22.14 0.33 4.27
CA TYR A 171 22.69 1.52 4.95
C TYR A 171 22.07 2.85 4.49
N TRP A 172 21.65 2.95 3.22
CA TRP A 172 20.99 4.16 2.71
C TRP A 172 19.59 4.35 3.34
N GLU A 173 18.91 3.26 3.73
CA GLU A 173 17.61 3.30 4.42
C GLU A 173 17.71 4.04 5.75
N SER A 174 18.78 3.81 6.51
CA SER A 174 19.04 4.52 7.78
C SER A 174 19.27 6.02 7.56
N ALA A 175 20.01 6.38 6.51
CA ALA A 175 20.22 7.79 6.15
C ALA A 175 18.92 8.46 5.70
N VAL A 176 18.11 7.76 4.91
CA VAL A 176 16.78 8.20 4.49
C VAL A 176 15.84 8.38 5.68
N GLN A 177 15.81 7.44 6.62
CA GLN A 177 15.01 7.55 7.84
C GLN A 177 15.41 8.74 8.72
N LEU A 178 16.67 9.19 8.64
CA LEU A 178 17.13 10.42 9.31
C LEU A 178 16.69 11.68 8.54
N VAL A 179 16.58 11.61 7.22
CA VAL A 179 16.20 12.74 6.36
C VAL A 179 14.69 12.94 6.28
N LEU A 180 13.90 11.88 6.21
CA LEU A 180 12.43 11.96 6.09
C LEU A 180 11.77 12.81 7.20
N PRO A 181 12.17 12.73 8.49
CA PRO A 181 11.71 13.62 9.55
C PRO A 181 11.98 15.11 9.32
N LEU A 182 13.02 15.48 8.56
CA LEU A 182 13.29 16.87 8.19
C LEU A 182 12.19 17.39 7.27
N VAL A 183 11.81 16.59 6.28
CA VAL A 183 10.78 16.96 5.30
C VAL A 183 9.37 16.83 5.86
N ARG A 184 9.12 15.87 6.76
CA ARG A 184 7.85 15.72 7.51
C ARG A 184 7.37 17.01 8.17
N ASN A 185 8.30 17.79 8.72
CA ASN A 185 7.99 19.01 9.47
C ASN A 185 8.00 20.28 8.61
N CYS A 186 8.17 20.13 7.30
CA CYS A 186 8.17 21.25 6.39
C CYS A 186 6.77 21.40 5.81
N ASP A 187 6.20 22.58 6.03
CA ASP A 187 4.93 22.93 5.40
C ASP A 187 5.22 23.24 3.93
N PRO A 188 4.76 22.41 2.97
CA PRO A 188 4.96 22.68 1.55
C PRO A 188 4.28 23.98 1.10
N ASP A 189 3.25 24.44 1.84
CA ASP A 189 2.51 25.66 1.56
C ASP A 189 3.28 26.92 2.04
N ILE A 190 4.24 26.77 2.96
CA ILE A 190 5.14 27.86 3.41
C ILE A 190 6.47 27.85 2.65
N SER A 191 6.89 26.68 2.17
CA SER A 191 8.24 26.43 1.64
C SER A 191 8.39 26.70 0.13
N HIS A 192 7.48 27.50 -0.45
CA HIS A 192 7.46 27.79 -1.89
C HIS A 192 8.84 28.22 -2.41
N GLY A 193 9.42 27.38 -3.29
CA GLY A 193 10.68 27.65 -3.99
C GLY A 193 11.98 27.23 -3.29
N VAL A 194 11.95 26.49 -2.17
CA VAL A 194 13.19 26.15 -1.41
C VAL A 194 13.76 24.78 -1.74
N PHE A 195 12.92 23.80 -2.10
CA PHE A 195 13.36 22.43 -2.40
C PHE A 195 13.69 22.32 -3.90
N PHE A 196 14.88 22.77 -4.30
CA PHE A 196 15.39 22.63 -5.67
C PHE A 196 15.92 21.21 -5.90
N VAL A 197 15.00 20.25 -5.99
CA VAL A 197 15.35 18.88 -6.35
C VAL A 197 15.81 18.87 -7.81
N ASN A 198 17.07 18.56 -8.05
CA ASN A 198 17.58 18.35 -9.41
C ASN A 198 16.95 17.09 -10.04
N SER A 199 17.08 16.93 -11.36
CA SER A 199 16.48 15.78 -12.07
C SER A 199 16.95 14.43 -11.53
N VAL A 200 18.24 14.32 -11.21
CA VAL A 200 18.87 13.09 -10.69
C VAL A 200 18.22 12.66 -9.37
N LEU A 201 18.01 13.60 -8.44
CA LEU A 201 17.39 13.29 -7.16
C LEU A 201 15.89 12.99 -7.31
N LYS A 202 15.19 13.65 -8.25
CA LYS A 202 13.79 13.29 -8.57
C LYS A 202 13.69 11.85 -9.07
N GLU A 203 14.52 11.50 -10.05
CA GLU A 203 14.59 10.14 -10.60
C GLU A 203 14.94 9.11 -9.51
N TRP A 204 15.88 9.44 -8.62
CA TRP A 204 16.23 8.56 -7.50
C TRP A 204 15.08 8.38 -6.51
N ILE A 205 14.41 9.46 -6.10
CA ILE A 205 13.24 9.38 -5.18
C ILE A 205 12.11 8.57 -5.82
N VAL A 206 11.82 8.79 -7.10
CA VAL A 206 10.81 8.01 -7.83
C VAL A 206 11.24 6.55 -7.94
N SER A 207 12.51 6.28 -8.21
CA SER A 207 13.04 4.90 -8.26
C SER A 207 12.91 4.18 -6.91
N VAL A 208 13.27 4.85 -5.80
CA VAL A 208 13.08 4.31 -4.43
C VAL A 208 11.60 4.05 -4.17
N PHE A 209 10.74 4.99 -4.54
CA PHE A 209 9.30 4.91 -4.34
C PHE A 209 8.65 3.78 -5.13
N CYS A 210 9.08 3.54 -6.37
CA CYS A 210 8.47 2.60 -7.29
C CYS A 210 9.10 1.21 -7.28
N ASN A 211 10.39 1.08 -6.94
CA ASN A 211 11.11 -0.17 -7.09
C ASN A 211 11.31 -0.90 -5.75
N LYS A 212 10.55 -1.98 -5.55
CA LYS A 212 10.66 -2.86 -4.37
C LYS A 212 12.03 -3.53 -4.22
N GLU A 213 12.79 -3.71 -5.30
CA GLU A 213 14.14 -4.29 -5.24
C GLU A 213 15.13 -3.27 -4.69
N MET A 214 14.91 -1.98 -5.01
CA MET A 214 15.70 -0.87 -4.50
C MET A 214 15.36 -0.57 -3.05
N CYS A 215 14.07 -0.56 -2.70
CA CYS A 215 13.56 -0.34 -1.35
C CYS A 215 12.51 -1.39 -0.98
N PRO A 216 12.92 -2.49 -0.32
CA PRO A 216 11.96 -3.52 0.11
C PRO A 216 10.98 -3.03 1.18
N ASN A 217 11.34 -1.98 1.92
CA ASN A 217 10.54 -1.47 3.03
C ASN A 217 9.38 -0.56 2.54
N PRO A 218 8.11 -1.01 2.60
CA PRO A 218 6.98 -0.23 2.10
C PRO A 218 6.73 1.05 2.91
N TYR A 219 7.13 1.12 4.18
CA TYR A 219 6.96 2.31 5.01
C TYR A 219 7.89 3.44 4.60
N ILE A 220 9.16 3.11 4.28
CA ILE A 220 10.10 4.10 3.73
C ILE A 220 9.61 4.59 2.37
N ARG A 221 9.08 3.68 1.54
CA ARG A 221 8.48 4.04 0.25
C ARG A 221 7.28 4.97 0.44
N LEU A 222 6.35 4.66 1.35
CA LEU A 222 5.25 5.55 1.66
C LEU A 222 5.77 6.91 2.13
N ASP A 223 6.79 6.96 2.98
CA ASP A 223 7.37 8.22 3.45
C ASP A 223 7.98 9.06 2.32
N MET A 224 8.52 8.43 1.26
CA MET A 224 8.96 9.16 0.06
C MET A 224 7.84 9.93 -0.62
N LEU A 225 6.58 9.56 -0.38
CA LEU A 225 5.45 10.30 -0.92
C LEU A 225 5.34 11.73 -0.39
N MET A 226 5.84 12.00 0.82
CA MET A 226 5.91 13.37 1.35
C MET A 226 6.87 14.22 0.51
N MET A 227 7.97 13.63 0.04
CA MET A 227 8.89 14.31 -0.89
C MET A 227 8.20 14.57 -2.22
N ILE A 228 7.51 13.56 -2.77
CA ILE A 228 6.75 13.69 -4.02
C ILE A 228 5.67 14.77 -3.90
N GLN A 229 4.99 14.87 -2.75
CA GLN A 229 3.98 15.89 -2.48
C GLN A 229 4.56 17.32 -2.58
N THR A 230 5.81 17.54 -2.16
CA THR A 230 6.44 18.87 -2.32
C THR A 230 6.56 19.27 -3.80
N TRP A 231 6.60 18.31 -4.71
CA TRP A 231 6.68 18.55 -6.15
C TRP A 231 5.34 18.89 -6.80
N CYS A 232 4.22 18.52 -6.15
CA CYS A 232 2.87 18.83 -6.63
C CYS A 232 2.65 20.34 -6.84
N HIS A 233 3.27 21.17 -5.98
CA HIS A 233 3.11 22.62 -5.98
C HIS A 233 3.96 23.32 -7.05
N ASN A 234 5.01 22.66 -7.55
CA ASN A 234 5.98 23.25 -8.49
C ASN A 234 5.79 22.76 -9.93
N ASN A 235 4.60 22.24 -10.29
CA ASN A 235 4.29 21.69 -11.62
C ASN A 235 5.24 20.57 -12.11
N THR A 236 6.07 20.00 -11.25
CA THR A 236 7.04 18.98 -11.65
C THR A 236 6.37 17.66 -12.03
N LEU A 237 5.19 17.36 -11.46
CA LEU A 237 4.36 16.23 -11.88
C LEU A 237 3.70 16.42 -13.26
N ASP A 238 4.00 17.49 -14.02
CA ASP A 238 3.54 17.61 -15.41
C ASP A 238 4.24 16.63 -16.35
N ASN A 239 5.40 16.07 -15.94
CA ASN A 239 6.04 15.01 -16.71
C ASN A 239 5.21 13.72 -16.62
N LYS A 240 4.63 13.33 -17.76
CA LYS A 240 3.79 12.13 -17.90
C LYS A 240 4.48 10.85 -17.43
N GLU A 241 5.76 10.65 -17.78
CA GLU A 241 6.49 9.43 -17.43
C GLU A 241 6.70 9.31 -15.91
N VAL A 242 7.08 10.42 -15.27
CA VAL A 242 7.22 10.47 -13.80
C VAL A 242 5.88 10.21 -13.13
N SER A 243 4.81 10.82 -13.63
CA SER A 243 3.45 10.61 -13.12
C SER A 243 2.99 9.16 -13.27
N GLU A 244 3.26 8.50 -14.39
CA GLU A 244 2.94 7.08 -14.60
C GLU A 244 3.70 6.17 -13.62
N GLN A 245 4.99 6.45 -13.37
CA GLN A 245 5.76 5.73 -12.36
C GLN A 245 5.18 5.93 -10.96
N VAL A 246 4.88 7.17 -10.57
CA VAL A 246 4.26 7.48 -9.27
C VAL A 246 2.90 6.77 -9.14
N ILE A 247 2.09 6.72 -10.19
CA ILE A 247 0.82 5.97 -10.19
C ILE A 247 1.08 4.48 -9.95
N ALA A 248 2.04 3.88 -10.65
CA ALA A 248 2.40 2.47 -10.45
C ALA A 248 2.86 2.19 -9.01
N GLY A 249 3.72 3.04 -8.44
CA GLY A 249 4.16 2.93 -7.05
C GLY A 249 3.01 3.09 -6.05
N LEU A 250 2.08 4.03 -6.30
CA LEU A 250 0.87 4.20 -5.47
C LEU A 250 -0.05 2.98 -5.52
N MET A 251 -0.20 2.36 -6.71
CA MET A 251 -0.97 1.12 -6.87
C MET A 251 -0.36 -0.01 -6.07
N GLU A 252 0.96 -0.21 -6.18
CA GLU A 252 1.67 -1.24 -5.43
C GLU A 252 1.61 -1.00 -3.92
N LEU A 253 1.75 0.24 -3.46
CA LEU A 253 1.76 0.54 -2.02
C LEU A 253 0.37 0.51 -1.38
N SER A 254 -0.69 0.62 -2.17
CA SER A 254 -2.07 0.62 -1.66
C SER A 254 -2.47 -0.64 -0.86
N VAL A 255 -1.81 -1.79 -1.08
CA VAL A 255 -2.04 -3.01 -0.28
C VAL A 255 -1.61 -2.87 1.17
N TYR A 256 -0.66 -1.98 1.46
CA TYR A 256 -0.10 -1.76 2.80
C TYR A 256 -0.80 -0.64 3.56
N MET A 257 -1.87 -0.07 3.00
CA MET A 257 -2.63 1.00 3.62
C MET A 257 -3.96 0.47 4.14
N ASP A 258 -3.91 -0.39 5.16
CA ASP A 258 -5.13 -0.77 5.87
C ASP A 258 -5.56 0.38 6.78
N GLY A 259 -6.58 1.13 6.35
CA GLY A 259 -7.13 2.28 7.08
C GLY A 259 -7.76 1.95 8.44
N GLU A 260 -7.77 0.69 8.87
CA GLU A 260 -8.34 0.25 10.15
C GLU A 260 -7.28 -0.21 11.18
N ASN A 261 -6.05 -0.56 10.79
CA ASN A 261 -5.10 -1.25 11.69
C ASN A 261 -3.64 -0.78 11.68
N GLU A 262 -3.22 0.15 10.82
CA GLU A 262 -1.81 0.54 10.80
C GLU A 262 -1.57 1.87 11.52
N SER A 263 -1.30 1.75 12.83
CA SER A 263 -0.34 2.63 13.48
C SER A 263 0.98 2.49 12.73
N ILE A 264 1.20 3.28 11.68
CA ILE A 264 2.53 3.50 11.13
C ILE A 264 3.42 3.83 12.35
N PRO A 265 4.42 2.99 12.67
CA PRO A 265 5.19 3.15 13.89
C PRO A 265 5.78 4.57 13.96
N GLY A 266 5.40 5.36 14.98
CA GLY A 266 5.96 6.69 15.22
C GLY A 266 5.02 7.89 15.22
N GLY A 267 3.70 7.73 15.39
CA GLY A 267 2.78 8.87 15.60
C GLY A 267 2.56 9.77 14.36
N THR A 268 2.94 9.28 13.18
CA THR A 268 3.01 10.03 11.91
C THR A 268 1.90 9.71 10.92
N GLY A 269 0.94 8.85 11.29
CA GLY A 269 -0.10 8.38 10.37
C GLY A 269 -0.87 9.51 9.69
N LEU A 270 -1.19 10.58 10.43
CA LEU A 270 -1.96 11.70 9.91
C LEU A 270 -1.24 12.48 8.78
N THR A 271 0.08 12.68 8.88
CA THR A 271 0.83 13.47 7.89
C THR A 271 1.02 12.69 6.60
N LEU A 272 1.32 11.39 6.69
CA LEU A 272 1.56 10.53 5.53
C LEU A 272 0.29 10.38 4.68
N GLU A 273 -0.84 10.19 5.35
CA GLU A 273 -2.15 10.05 4.72
C GLU A 273 -2.59 11.34 4.01
N LEU A 274 -2.28 12.51 4.57
CA LEU A 274 -2.54 13.80 3.92
C LEU A 274 -1.67 13.99 2.67
N SER A 275 -0.39 13.61 2.73
CA SER A 275 0.50 13.63 1.57
C SER A 275 -0.06 12.80 0.43
N TRP A 276 -0.59 11.63 0.78
CA TRP A 276 -1.18 10.71 -0.17
C TRP A 276 -2.42 11.29 -0.85
N CYS A 277 -3.36 11.83 -0.08
CA CYS A 277 -4.52 12.54 -0.64
C CYS A 277 -4.11 13.70 -1.56
N LYS A 278 -3.12 14.52 -1.16
CA LYS A 278 -2.65 15.67 -1.96
C LYS A 278 -1.97 15.24 -3.26
N VAL A 279 -1.18 14.16 -3.26
CA VAL A 279 -0.55 13.61 -4.47
C VAL A 279 -1.61 13.08 -5.43
N ILE A 280 -2.55 12.27 -4.93
CA ILE A 280 -3.63 11.73 -5.78
C ILE A 280 -4.50 12.85 -6.35
N TYR A 281 -4.87 13.83 -5.53
CA TYR A 281 -5.61 15.00 -6.00
C TYR A 281 -4.86 15.75 -7.12
N THR A 282 -3.53 15.84 -7.03
CA THR A 282 -2.72 16.48 -8.07
C THR A 282 -2.69 15.65 -9.36
N LEU A 283 -2.53 14.33 -9.26
CA LEU A 283 -2.56 13.43 -10.41
C LEU A 283 -3.94 13.43 -11.09
N LEU A 284 -5.01 13.50 -10.28
CA LEU A 284 -6.39 13.66 -10.70
C LEU A 284 -6.62 14.96 -11.48
N SER A 285 -6.28 16.10 -10.87
CA SER A 285 -6.54 17.42 -11.45
C SER A 285 -5.77 17.66 -12.76
N LYS A 286 -4.64 16.96 -12.94
CA LYS A 286 -3.85 16.96 -14.18
C LYS A 286 -4.27 15.89 -15.20
N GLY A 287 -5.25 15.05 -14.88
CA GLY A 287 -5.76 14.02 -15.78
C GLY A 287 -4.85 12.80 -15.98
N HIS A 288 -3.80 12.63 -15.16
CA HIS A 288 -2.86 11.51 -15.28
C HIS A 288 -3.49 10.15 -14.94
N LEU A 289 -4.58 10.14 -14.18
CA LEU A 289 -5.30 8.91 -13.83
C LEU A 289 -6.32 8.45 -14.89
N THR A 290 -6.47 9.18 -16.00
CA THR A 290 -7.44 8.83 -17.06
C THR A 290 -7.26 7.40 -17.57
N ASN A 291 -6.01 6.97 -17.77
CA ASN A 291 -5.71 5.60 -18.22
C ASN A 291 -6.13 4.56 -17.17
N VAL A 292 -5.89 4.84 -15.89
CA VAL A 292 -6.28 3.94 -14.78
C VAL A 292 -7.80 3.74 -14.78
N TYR A 293 -8.58 4.81 -14.98
CA TYR A 293 -10.05 4.73 -15.07
C TYR A 293 -10.52 3.94 -16.27
N GLN A 294 -9.94 4.19 -17.45
CA GLN A 294 -10.30 3.47 -18.67
C GLN A 294 -10.00 1.98 -18.55
N THR A 295 -8.80 1.64 -18.06
CA THR A 295 -8.40 0.24 -17.84
C THR A 295 -9.27 -0.44 -16.79
N ALA A 296 -9.55 0.22 -15.66
CA ALA A 296 -10.46 -0.33 -14.64
C ALA A 296 -11.88 -0.55 -15.19
N THR A 297 -12.40 0.39 -15.99
CA THR A 297 -13.71 0.27 -16.63
C THR A 297 -13.75 -0.94 -17.56
N GLN A 298 -12.74 -1.10 -18.41
CA GLN A 298 -12.64 -2.20 -19.36
C GLN A 298 -12.47 -3.56 -18.66
N GLN A 299 -11.69 -3.59 -17.57
CA GLN A 299 -11.54 -4.77 -16.71
C GLN A 299 -12.91 -5.20 -16.17
N ILE A 300 -13.65 -4.28 -15.54
CA ILE A 300 -14.92 -4.62 -14.91
C ILE A 300 -15.99 -5.02 -15.93
N GLN A 301 -16.03 -4.35 -17.09
CA GLN A 301 -16.93 -4.74 -18.19
C GLN A 301 -16.69 -6.17 -18.70
N THR A 302 -15.47 -6.70 -18.53
CA THR A 302 -15.11 -8.07 -18.88
C THR A 302 -15.13 -9.01 -17.68
N LEU A 303 -15.63 -8.55 -16.53
CA LEU A 303 -15.62 -9.25 -15.24
C LEU A 303 -14.24 -9.73 -14.81
N SER A 304 -13.21 -9.04 -15.28
CA SER A 304 -11.86 -9.15 -14.78
C SER A 304 -11.63 -8.05 -13.74
N VAL A 305 -11.06 -8.40 -12.59
CA VAL A 305 -10.65 -7.39 -11.60
C VAL A 305 -9.13 -7.35 -11.56
N GLY A 306 -8.56 -6.29 -12.12
CA GLY A 306 -7.12 -6.06 -12.16
C GLY A 306 -6.62 -5.09 -11.07
N PRO A 307 -5.32 -4.73 -11.11
CA PRO A 307 -4.72 -3.80 -10.16
C PRO A 307 -5.41 -2.44 -10.11
N GLU A 308 -5.83 -1.89 -11.26
CA GLU A 308 -6.46 -0.58 -11.38
C GLU A 308 -7.81 -0.53 -10.67
N ALA A 309 -8.69 -1.51 -10.93
CA ALA A 309 -9.99 -1.59 -10.28
C ALA A 309 -9.86 -1.77 -8.75
N ARG A 310 -8.92 -2.62 -8.30
CA ARG A 310 -8.64 -2.80 -6.86
C ARG A 310 -8.08 -1.54 -6.22
N TRP A 311 -7.18 -0.86 -6.91
CA TRP A 311 -6.62 0.40 -6.44
C TRP A 311 -7.73 1.42 -6.25
N LEU A 312 -8.59 1.64 -7.26
CA LEU A 312 -9.71 2.57 -7.16
C LEU A 312 -10.65 2.25 -6.01
N ALA A 313 -11.04 0.98 -5.83
CA ALA A 313 -11.84 0.56 -4.69
C ALA A 313 -11.18 0.96 -3.35
N ARG A 314 -9.90 0.65 -3.20
CA ARG A 314 -9.12 1.01 -2.01
C ARG A 314 -8.99 2.51 -1.80
N MET A 315 -8.91 3.32 -2.87
CA MET A 315 -8.82 4.77 -2.71
C MET A 315 -10.09 5.31 -2.06
N VAL A 316 -11.24 4.83 -2.50
CA VAL A 316 -12.54 5.26 -1.96
C VAL A 316 -12.70 4.74 -0.52
N GLU A 317 -12.33 3.50 -0.26
CA GLU A 317 -12.33 2.91 1.10
C GLU A 317 -11.39 3.66 2.05
N PHE A 318 -10.20 4.03 1.59
CA PHE A 318 -9.23 4.83 2.34
C PHE A 318 -9.82 6.18 2.75
N VAL A 319 -10.49 6.89 1.82
CA VAL A 319 -11.17 8.15 2.15
C VAL A 319 -12.23 7.95 3.23
N ALA A 320 -13.03 6.88 3.14
CA ALA A 320 -14.04 6.57 4.14
C ALA A 320 -13.45 6.18 5.50
N ALA A 321 -12.40 5.36 5.53
CA ALA A 321 -11.65 5.03 6.73
C ALA A 321 -11.08 6.30 7.37
N ARG A 322 -10.55 7.21 6.56
CA ARG A 322 -9.96 8.47 7.03
C ARG A 322 -10.96 9.37 7.74
N THR A 323 -12.15 9.54 7.19
CA THR A 323 -13.22 10.31 7.88
C THR A 323 -13.64 9.66 9.19
N THR A 324 -13.55 8.33 9.30
CA THR A 324 -13.80 7.60 10.56
C THR A 324 -12.72 7.92 11.59
N LEU A 325 -11.44 7.94 11.18
CA LEU A 325 -10.33 8.33 12.05
C LEU A 325 -10.44 9.78 12.52
N VAL A 326 -10.77 10.72 11.63
CA VAL A 326 -10.99 12.13 12.01
C VAL A 326 -12.10 12.23 13.06
N LYS A 327 -13.20 11.49 12.88
CA LYS A 327 -14.28 11.41 13.86
C LYS A 327 -13.81 10.86 15.20
N SER A 328 -13.04 9.78 15.21
CA SER A 328 -12.49 9.23 16.45
C SER A 328 -11.57 10.24 17.16
N TYR A 329 -10.65 10.87 16.44
CA TYR A 329 -9.67 11.79 17.03
C TYR A 329 -10.27 13.11 17.51
N ILE A 330 -11.28 13.65 16.82
CA ILE A 330 -11.96 14.86 17.31
C ILE A 330 -12.79 14.52 18.57
N GLN A 331 -13.39 13.32 18.63
CA GLN A 331 -14.14 12.86 19.79
C GLN A 331 -13.25 12.63 21.01
N SER A 332 -12.03 12.13 20.82
CA SER A 332 -11.03 11.98 21.88
C SER A 332 -10.24 13.26 22.18
N SER A 333 -10.46 14.35 21.43
CA SER A 333 -9.68 15.60 21.50
C SER A 333 -8.19 15.47 21.12
N ASP A 334 -7.82 14.41 20.41
CA ASP A 334 -6.45 14.18 19.89
C ASP A 334 -6.17 14.96 18.59
N MET A 335 -7.20 15.55 17.99
CA MET A 335 -7.10 16.38 16.78
C MET A 335 -7.73 17.76 17.01
N THR A 336 -7.07 18.81 16.52
CA THR A 336 -7.62 20.17 16.58
C THR A 336 -8.78 20.34 15.58
N PRO A 337 -9.77 21.20 15.87
CA PRO A 337 -10.88 21.48 14.95
C PRO A 337 -10.43 21.91 13.54
N ILE A 338 -9.36 22.72 13.45
CA ILE A 338 -8.82 23.20 12.17
C ILE A 338 -8.26 22.04 11.34
N ASN A 339 -7.47 21.15 11.96
CA ASN A 339 -6.90 19.99 11.26
C ASN A 339 -8.00 19.01 10.83
N ALA A 340 -9.05 18.85 11.65
CA ALA A 340 -10.22 18.05 11.29
C ALA A 340 -10.91 18.61 10.05
N LEU A 341 -11.20 19.92 10.02
CA LEU A 341 -11.82 20.59 8.87
C LEU A 341 -11.01 20.41 7.59
N GLN A 342 -9.70 20.71 7.63
CA GLN A 342 -8.81 20.57 6.49
C GLN A 342 -8.76 19.12 5.97
N THR A 343 -8.73 18.15 6.87
CA THR A 343 -8.72 16.72 6.49
C THR A 343 -10.04 16.30 5.88
N LEU A 344 -11.18 16.71 6.45
CA LEU A 344 -12.51 16.40 5.91
C LEU A 344 -12.73 17.04 4.53
N GLU A 345 -12.31 18.30 4.35
CA GLU A 345 -12.38 18.99 3.07
C GLU A 345 -11.58 18.24 2.00
N LEU A 346 -10.34 17.87 2.30
CA LEU A 346 -9.50 17.09 1.37
C LEU A 346 -10.11 15.72 1.05
N CYS A 347 -10.69 15.03 2.04
CA CYS A 347 -11.38 13.76 1.83
C CYS A 347 -12.59 13.93 0.90
N LEU A 348 -13.38 14.98 1.07
CA LEU A 348 -14.54 15.24 0.23
C LEU A 348 -14.15 15.64 -1.20
N VAL A 349 -13.12 16.46 -1.36
CA VAL A 349 -12.58 16.82 -2.68
C VAL A 349 -12.08 15.57 -3.41
N LEU A 350 -11.34 14.70 -2.72
CA LEU A 350 -10.85 13.45 -3.29
C LEU A 350 -12.00 12.51 -3.64
N LEU A 351 -12.97 12.33 -2.75
CA LEU A 351 -14.14 11.50 -3.01
C LEU A 351 -14.96 12.03 -4.19
N ARG A 352 -15.14 13.35 -4.28
CA ARG A 352 -15.81 14.00 -5.41
C ARG A 352 -15.13 13.63 -6.72
N HIS A 353 -13.81 13.78 -6.81
CA HIS A 353 -13.11 13.43 -8.02
C HIS A 353 -13.21 11.94 -8.35
N LEU A 354 -13.05 11.06 -7.35
CA LEU A 354 -13.14 9.62 -7.55
C LEU A 354 -14.55 9.20 -8.03
N LEU A 355 -15.62 9.68 -7.40
CA LEU A 355 -16.99 9.22 -7.72
C LEU A 355 -17.64 9.96 -8.90
N ILE A 356 -17.35 11.25 -9.07
CA ILE A 356 -18.03 12.10 -10.06
C ILE A 356 -17.17 12.25 -11.32
N SER A 357 -15.90 12.67 -11.19
CA SER A 357 -15.04 12.88 -12.37
C SER A 357 -14.71 11.56 -13.08
N CYS A 358 -14.72 10.44 -12.34
CA CYS A 358 -14.45 9.11 -12.87
C CYS A 358 -15.73 8.28 -13.04
N GLY A 359 -16.88 8.95 -13.13
CA GLY A 359 -18.22 8.35 -13.08
C GLY A 359 -18.41 7.17 -14.03
N ASP A 360 -17.80 7.20 -15.22
CA ASP A 360 -17.84 6.08 -16.18
C ASP A 360 -17.34 4.76 -15.58
N THR A 361 -16.34 4.80 -14.68
CA THR A 361 -15.81 3.61 -13.98
C THR A 361 -16.81 3.08 -12.95
N PHE A 362 -17.59 3.98 -12.35
CA PHE A 362 -18.62 3.67 -11.36
C PHE A 362 -20.00 3.46 -11.99
N THR A 363 -20.11 3.46 -13.33
CA THR A 363 -21.29 2.93 -14.03
C THR A 363 -21.39 1.41 -13.87
N CYS A 364 -20.25 0.74 -13.69
CA CYS A 364 -20.23 -0.68 -13.36
C CYS A 364 -20.61 -0.86 -11.89
N ARG A 365 -21.73 -1.54 -11.66
CA ARG A 365 -22.42 -1.60 -10.37
C ARG A 365 -21.54 -2.09 -9.22
N GLY A 366 -20.58 -2.98 -9.47
CA GLY A 366 -19.66 -3.48 -8.44
C GLY A 366 -18.82 -2.40 -7.77
N LEU A 367 -18.13 -1.57 -8.56
CA LEU A 367 -17.44 -0.39 -8.01
C LEU A 367 -18.42 0.66 -7.52
N ALA A 368 -19.59 0.81 -8.16
CA ALA A 368 -20.65 1.68 -7.67
C ALA A 368 -21.05 1.31 -6.23
N ARG A 369 -21.08 0.02 -5.88
CA ARG A 369 -21.35 -0.44 -4.51
C ARG A 369 -20.27 0.00 -3.52
N VAL A 370 -18.99 -0.18 -3.85
CA VAL A 370 -17.87 0.33 -3.04
C VAL A 370 -18.01 1.84 -2.85
N GLY A 371 -18.23 2.55 -3.95
CA GLY A 371 -18.44 4.00 -3.97
C GLY A 371 -19.59 4.44 -3.08
N GLY A 372 -20.74 3.76 -3.16
CA GLY A 372 -21.95 4.06 -2.40
C GLY A 372 -21.76 3.85 -0.90
N VAL A 373 -21.25 2.68 -0.49
CA VAL A 373 -20.97 2.38 0.92
C VAL A 373 -19.99 3.40 1.51
N CYS A 374 -18.92 3.71 0.78
CA CYS A 374 -17.93 4.68 1.24
C CYS A 374 -18.49 6.11 1.28
N PHE A 375 -19.31 6.51 0.30
CA PHE A 375 -19.99 7.80 0.29
C PHE A 375 -20.90 7.97 1.51
N ILE A 376 -21.70 6.95 1.84
CA ILE A 376 -22.53 6.93 3.05
C ILE A 376 -21.66 7.07 4.30
N LYS A 377 -20.61 6.25 4.43
CA LYS A 377 -19.69 6.28 5.58
C LYS A 377 -19.06 7.66 5.75
N VAL A 378 -18.60 8.28 4.67
CA VAL A 378 -18.06 9.65 4.68
C VAL A 378 -19.11 10.65 5.15
N CYS A 379 -20.31 10.64 4.60
CA CYS A 379 -21.37 11.58 4.98
C CYS A 379 -21.77 11.43 6.46
N VAL A 380 -21.96 10.20 6.93
CA VAL A 380 -22.29 9.89 8.33
C VAL A 380 -21.17 10.36 9.27
N ASN A 381 -19.91 10.13 8.90
CA ASN A 381 -18.78 10.56 9.71
C ASN A 381 -18.63 12.07 9.76
N VAL A 382 -18.73 12.75 8.61
CA VAL A 382 -18.68 14.22 8.52
C VAL A 382 -19.77 14.83 9.40
N LEU A 383 -21.02 14.37 9.27
CA LEU A 383 -22.12 14.85 10.10
C LEU A 383 -21.94 14.51 11.59
N GLY A 384 -21.35 13.35 11.89
CA GLY A 384 -21.01 12.96 13.27
C GLY A 384 -19.92 13.83 13.90
N VAL A 385 -19.07 14.48 13.10
CA VAL A 385 -18.04 15.42 13.55
C VAL A 385 -18.61 16.83 13.78
N MET A 386 -19.68 17.21 13.08
CA MET A 386 -20.25 18.57 13.13
C MET A 386 -20.52 19.10 14.54
N PRO A 387 -21.09 18.34 15.50
CA PRO A 387 -21.32 18.84 16.87
C PRO A 387 -20.06 19.38 17.58
N TYR A 388 -18.88 18.86 17.24
CA TYR A 388 -17.61 19.25 17.84
C TYR A 388 -16.97 20.47 17.16
N LEU A 389 -17.35 20.75 15.92
CA LEU A 389 -16.78 21.84 15.12
C LEU A 389 -17.70 23.07 15.03
N TRP A 390 -19.01 22.86 15.13
CA TRP A 390 -20.03 23.86 14.81
C TRP A 390 -19.90 25.14 15.63
N CYS A 391 -19.65 25.03 16.94
CA CYS A 391 -19.59 26.19 17.84
C CYS A 391 -18.45 27.18 17.53
N HIS A 392 -17.38 26.72 16.86
CA HIS A 392 -16.20 27.53 16.60
C HIS A 392 -15.98 27.81 15.11
N HIS A 393 -16.52 26.97 14.23
CA HIS A 393 -16.22 26.99 12.80
C HIS A 393 -17.46 26.82 11.91
N VAL A 394 -18.57 27.49 12.25
CA VAL A 394 -19.85 27.41 11.51
C VAL A 394 -19.64 27.55 9.99
N ASN A 395 -18.92 28.58 9.54
CA ASN A 395 -18.74 28.84 8.09
C ASN A 395 -18.02 27.69 7.38
N SER A 396 -16.96 27.14 7.98
CA SER A 396 -16.24 25.99 7.41
C SER A 396 -17.11 24.72 7.40
N CYS A 397 -17.93 24.51 8.45
CA CYS A 397 -18.88 23.42 8.50
C CYS A 397 -19.94 23.54 7.40
N LEU A 398 -20.46 24.76 7.16
CA LEU A 398 -21.42 25.03 6.09
C LEU A 398 -20.82 24.79 4.70
N LEU A 399 -19.54 25.14 4.47
CA LEU A 399 -18.85 24.84 3.21
C LEU A 399 -18.70 23.32 2.97
N ILE A 400 -18.38 22.57 4.03
CA ILE A 400 -18.31 21.10 3.97
C ILE A 400 -19.68 20.50 3.66
N LEU A 401 -20.75 20.94 4.33
CA LEU A 401 -22.11 20.48 4.05
C LEU A 401 -22.57 20.86 2.64
N SER A 402 -22.22 22.06 2.18
CA SER A 402 -22.47 22.48 0.79
C SER A 402 -21.75 21.60 -0.21
N SER A 403 -20.53 21.16 0.10
CA SER A 403 -19.77 20.25 -0.77
C SER A 403 -20.45 18.87 -0.87
N ILE A 404 -20.95 18.32 0.23
CA ILE A 404 -21.75 17.08 0.21
C ILE A 404 -23.03 17.28 -0.60
N SER A 405 -23.73 18.40 -0.41
CA SER A 405 -24.93 18.74 -1.16
C SER A 405 -24.68 18.77 -2.66
N GLU A 406 -23.66 19.51 -3.08
CA GLU A 406 -23.26 19.64 -4.48
C GLU A 406 -22.85 18.30 -5.08
N MET A 407 -22.17 17.45 -4.29
CA MET A 407 -21.88 16.08 -4.71
C MET A 407 -23.16 15.28 -4.97
N ILE A 408 -24.14 15.33 -4.08
CA ILE A 408 -25.43 14.63 -4.27
C ILE A 408 -26.15 15.18 -5.51
N GLU A 409 -26.22 16.51 -5.68
CA GLU A 409 -26.81 17.14 -6.87
C GLU A 409 -26.10 16.69 -8.16
N THR A 410 -24.77 16.67 -8.14
CA THR A 410 -23.99 16.25 -9.31
C THR A 410 -24.20 14.77 -9.62
N LEU A 411 -24.25 13.91 -8.60
CA LEU A 411 -24.53 12.48 -8.77
C LEU A 411 -25.93 12.27 -9.37
N THR A 412 -26.95 12.95 -8.82
CA THR A 412 -28.35 12.80 -9.28
C THR A 412 -28.61 13.38 -10.68
N SER A 413 -27.87 14.42 -11.08
CA SER A 413 -28.02 15.05 -12.40
C SER A 413 -27.17 14.40 -13.50
N SER A 414 -26.16 13.61 -13.13
CA SER A 414 -25.23 12.99 -14.07
C SER A 414 -25.70 11.61 -14.53
N PRO A 415 -25.91 11.36 -15.83
CA PRO A 415 -26.26 10.03 -16.33
C PRO A 415 -25.15 9.01 -16.07
N LYS A 416 -23.89 9.45 -15.98
CA LYS A 416 -22.73 8.60 -15.67
C LYS A 416 -22.74 8.06 -14.24
N SER A 417 -23.49 8.71 -13.35
CA SER A 417 -23.57 8.34 -11.94
C SER A 417 -24.88 7.60 -11.61
N GLN A 418 -25.71 7.29 -12.61
CA GLN A 418 -27.03 6.72 -12.40
C GLN A 418 -26.99 5.41 -11.61
N SER A 419 -26.05 4.50 -11.92
CA SER A 419 -25.92 3.22 -11.20
C SER A 419 -25.59 3.41 -9.72
N LEU A 420 -24.76 4.41 -9.39
CA LEU A 420 -24.45 4.77 -8.01
C LEU A 420 -25.66 5.38 -7.31
N VAL A 421 -26.40 6.28 -7.98
CA VAL A 421 -27.62 6.90 -7.41
C VAL A 421 -28.71 5.86 -7.16
N GLN A 422 -28.93 4.95 -8.11
CA GLN A 422 -29.87 3.84 -7.96
C GLN A 422 -29.48 2.93 -6.79
N LEU A 423 -28.19 2.61 -6.66
CA LEU A 423 -27.69 1.84 -5.53
C LEU A 423 -27.89 2.57 -4.20
N LEU A 424 -27.60 3.88 -4.13
CA LEU A 424 -27.85 4.68 -2.93
C LEU A 424 -29.35 4.73 -2.57
N GLY A 425 -30.22 4.86 -3.57
CA GLY A 425 -31.68 4.87 -3.40
C GLY A 425 -32.24 3.50 -2.98
N ARG A 426 -31.72 2.41 -3.54
CA ARG A 426 -32.21 1.05 -3.27
C ARG A 426 -31.63 0.47 -1.99
N ASP A 427 -30.30 0.45 -1.88
CA ASP A 427 -29.58 -0.29 -0.84
C ASP A 427 -29.27 0.58 0.40
N HIS A 428 -29.28 1.91 0.27
CA HIS A 428 -28.89 2.85 1.33
C HIS A 428 -29.91 3.97 1.60
N SER A 429 -31.19 3.77 1.25
CA SER A 429 -32.22 4.82 1.42
C SER A 429 -32.42 5.25 2.87
N GLN A 430 -32.28 4.34 3.84
CA GLN A 430 -32.47 4.65 5.26
C GLN A 430 -31.34 5.55 5.77
N GLU A 431 -30.10 5.21 5.41
CA GLU A 431 -28.90 5.99 5.73
C GLU A 431 -28.94 7.35 5.05
N MET A 432 -29.34 7.43 3.78
CA MET A 432 -29.54 8.72 3.09
C MET A 432 -30.60 9.58 3.76
N LYS A 433 -31.72 8.99 4.21
CA LYS A 433 -32.74 9.70 5.00
C LYS A 433 -32.15 10.22 6.31
N GLN A 434 -31.36 9.40 7.01
CA GLN A 434 -30.70 9.79 8.26
C GLN A 434 -29.68 10.92 8.05
N ILE A 435 -28.87 10.85 6.98
CA ILE A 435 -27.91 11.91 6.58
C ILE A 435 -28.66 13.22 6.38
N ARG A 436 -29.76 13.21 5.62
CA ARG A 436 -30.59 14.40 5.39
C ARG A 436 -31.19 14.97 6.67
N CYS A 437 -31.78 14.12 7.52
CA CYS A 437 -32.33 14.55 8.81
C CYS A 437 -31.23 15.15 9.71
N SER A 438 -30.05 14.53 9.74
CA SER A 438 -28.92 15.02 10.52
C SER A 438 -28.42 16.38 10.00
N ALA A 439 -28.32 16.57 8.68
CA ALA A 439 -27.98 17.86 8.08
C ALA A 439 -29.01 18.95 8.40
N SER A 440 -30.31 18.59 8.43
CA SER A 440 -31.38 19.54 8.76
C SER A 440 -31.31 20.05 10.20
N ASN A 441 -30.75 19.27 11.14
CA ASN A 441 -30.49 19.73 12.51
C ASN A 441 -29.46 20.88 12.57
N PHE A 442 -28.65 21.03 11.52
CA PHE A 442 -27.70 22.12 11.34
C PHE A 442 -28.25 23.25 10.43
N GLY A 443 -29.56 23.24 10.13
CA GLY A 443 -30.20 24.22 9.26
C GLY A 443 -29.86 24.04 7.77
N PHE A 444 -29.29 22.89 7.38
CA PHE A 444 -28.87 22.62 6.01
C PHE A 444 -29.84 21.65 5.32
N GLN A 445 -30.33 22.02 4.14
CA GLN A 445 -31.22 21.17 3.34
C GLN A 445 -30.41 20.40 2.30
N MET A 446 -30.41 19.07 2.41
CA MET A 446 -29.77 18.19 1.42
C MET A 446 -30.76 17.76 0.33
N PRO A 447 -30.30 17.56 -0.92
CA PRO A 447 -31.12 17.01 -1.99
C PRO A 447 -31.66 15.63 -1.63
N ILE A 448 -32.80 15.30 -2.22
CA ILE A 448 -33.46 14.01 -2.00
C ILE A 448 -32.98 13.05 -3.08
N ILE A 449 -32.31 11.97 -2.67
CA ILE A 449 -32.21 10.78 -3.50
C ILE A 449 -33.52 10.03 -3.29
N THR A 450 -34.46 10.19 -4.22
CA THR A 450 -35.66 9.35 -4.24
C THR A 450 -35.21 7.92 -4.49
N PRO A 451 -35.63 6.96 -3.66
CA PRO A 451 -35.57 5.57 -4.09
C PRO A 451 -36.27 5.52 -5.45
N ASP A 452 -35.71 4.80 -6.42
CA ASP A 452 -36.60 4.24 -7.43
C ASP A 452 -37.68 3.50 -6.61
N GLU A 453 -38.96 3.78 -6.89
CA GLU A 453 -40.05 3.01 -6.30
C GLU A 453 -39.97 1.61 -6.90
N ASP A 454 -38.95 0.85 -6.52
CA ASP A 454 -38.87 -0.55 -6.80
C ASP A 454 -40.02 -1.15 -6.01
N HIS A 455 -41.00 -1.61 -6.77
CA HIS A 455 -41.99 -2.60 -6.39
C HIS A 455 -41.25 -3.84 -5.86
N VAL A 456 -40.70 -3.75 -4.65
CA VAL A 456 -40.37 -4.93 -3.84
C VAL A 456 -41.72 -5.48 -3.44
N THR A 457 -42.33 -6.17 -4.41
CA THR A 457 -43.41 -7.09 -4.15
C THR A 457 -42.88 -8.04 -3.09
N THR A 458 -43.61 -8.19 -2.00
CA THR A 458 -43.38 -9.16 -0.91
C THR A 458 -43.40 -10.62 -1.39
N GLN A 459 -43.19 -10.89 -2.69
CA GLN A 459 -43.32 -12.15 -3.39
C GLN A 459 -42.17 -12.41 -4.38
N CYS A 460 -41.01 -11.75 -4.26
CA CYS A 460 -39.85 -12.10 -5.09
C CYS A 460 -39.46 -13.58 -4.82
N PRO A 461 -39.42 -14.45 -5.85
CA PRO A 461 -38.96 -15.83 -5.68
C PRO A 461 -37.54 -15.89 -5.11
N GLN A 462 -37.32 -16.71 -4.09
CA GLN A 462 -36.02 -16.79 -3.40
C GLN A 462 -34.83 -17.04 -4.33
N ARG A 463 -35.02 -17.76 -5.44
CA ARG A 463 -33.96 -18.04 -6.42
C ARG A 463 -33.50 -16.81 -7.23
N PHE A 464 -34.28 -15.73 -7.21
CA PHE A 464 -33.94 -14.45 -7.84
C PHE A 464 -33.24 -13.49 -6.86
N VAL A 465 -33.11 -13.91 -5.60
CA VAL A 465 -32.49 -13.13 -4.54
C VAL A 465 -31.01 -13.47 -4.46
N ASP A 466 -30.18 -12.44 -4.39
CA ASP A 466 -28.74 -12.54 -4.21
C ASP A 466 -28.41 -13.20 -2.86
N GLY A 467 -27.58 -14.25 -2.89
CA GLY A 467 -27.24 -15.03 -1.70
C GLY A 467 -26.50 -14.26 -0.59
N VAL A 468 -25.88 -13.12 -0.91
CA VAL A 468 -25.13 -12.28 0.03
C VAL A 468 -25.98 -11.09 0.47
N THR A 469 -26.55 -10.36 -0.50
CA THR A 469 -27.17 -9.06 -0.24
C THR A 469 -28.63 -9.17 0.14
N GLN A 470 -29.25 -10.33 -0.13
CA GLN A 470 -30.67 -10.57 0.05
C GLN A 470 -31.56 -9.61 -0.77
N THR A 471 -31.01 -9.03 -1.84
CA THR A 471 -31.74 -8.18 -2.79
C THR A 471 -31.95 -8.91 -4.11
N MET A 472 -32.92 -8.47 -4.91
CA MET A 472 -33.18 -9.07 -6.22
C MET A 472 -31.98 -8.88 -7.15
N MET A 473 -31.52 -9.97 -7.76
CA MET A 473 -30.44 -9.96 -8.74
C MET A 473 -30.89 -9.32 -10.05
N GLU A 474 -29.94 -8.78 -10.79
CA GLU A 474 -30.10 -8.20 -12.13
C GLU A 474 -29.25 -8.94 -13.16
N SER A 475 -28.06 -9.36 -12.75
CA SER A 475 -27.14 -10.18 -13.53
C SER A 475 -26.67 -11.33 -12.65
N PRO A 476 -27.41 -12.47 -12.60
CA PRO A 476 -27.06 -13.59 -11.73
C PRO A 476 -25.79 -14.31 -12.19
N VAL A 477 -24.95 -14.65 -11.23
CA VAL A 477 -23.68 -15.37 -11.40
C VAL A 477 -23.58 -16.48 -10.35
N LEU A 478 -23.23 -17.69 -10.77
CA LEU A 478 -23.00 -18.83 -9.89
C LEU A 478 -21.55 -18.82 -9.40
N LEU A 479 -21.35 -18.76 -8.09
CA LEU A 479 -20.05 -19.03 -7.47
C LEU A 479 -19.78 -20.54 -7.49
N GLN A 480 -18.75 -20.98 -8.21
CA GLN A 480 -18.46 -22.42 -8.36
C GLN A 480 -18.01 -23.06 -7.04
N THR A 481 -17.36 -22.30 -6.17
CA THR A 481 -16.85 -22.76 -4.88
C THR A 481 -17.97 -23.13 -3.91
N SER A 482 -19.04 -22.34 -3.85
CA SER A 482 -20.16 -22.55 -2.93
C SER A 482 -21.43 -23.07 -3.58
N GLN A 483 -21.50 -23.07 -4.92
CA GLN A 483 -22.72 -23.30 -5.69
C GLN A 483 -23.87 -22.33 -5.32
N VAL A 484 -23.53 -21.14 -4.81
CA VAL A 484 -24.48 -20.08 -4.48
C VAL A 484 -24.51 -19.04 -5.60
N THR A 485 -25.71 -18.62 -5.99
CA THR A 485 -25.90 -17.54 -6.96
C THR A 485 -25.86 -16.18 -6.27
N VAL A 486 -25.09 -15.26 -6.84
CA VAL A 486 -24.99 -13.85 -6.42
C VAL A 486 -25.18 -12.95 -7.63
N ASP A 487 -25.45 -11.68 -7.42
CA ASP A 487 -25.43 -10.69 -8.49
C ASP A 487 -23.98 -10.40 -8.94
N GLU A 488 -23.83 -10.06 -10.21
CA GLU A 488 -22.57 -9.63 -10.81
C GLU A 488 -21.95 -8.45 -10.04
N THR A 489 -22.79 -7.52 -9.56
CA THR A 489 -22.40 -6.40 -8.69
C THR A 489 -21.73 -6.90 -7.43
N THR A 490 -22.33 -7.90 -6.79
CA THR A 490 -21.85 -8.53 -5.56
C THR A 490 -20.54 -9.27 -5.82
N LEU A 491 -20.45 -10.02 -6.92
CA LEU A 491 -19.21 -10.68 -7.32
C LEU A 491 -18.06 -9.68 -7.50
N VAL A 492 -18.27 -8.61 -8.27
CA VAL A 492 -17.21 -7.60 -8.49
C VAL A 492 -16.80 -6.95 -7.16
N TYR A 493 -17.76 -6.64 -6.28
CA TYR A 493 -17.48 -6.13 -4.93
C TYR A 493 -16.60 -7.11 -4.12
N LEU A 494 -16.86 -8.42 -4.21
CA LEU A 494 -16.04 -9.45 -3.55
C LEU A 494 -14.64 -9.58 -4.18
N LEU A 495 -14.53 -9.46 -5.51
CA LEU A 495 -13.27 -9.58 -6.26
C LEU A 495 -12.32 -8.39 -6.07
N VAL A 496 -12.84 -7.20 -5.75
CA VAL A 496 -12.02 -6.01 -5.48
C VAL A 496 -11.45 -5.96 -4.06
N GLN A 497 -11.95 -6.79 -3.15
CA GLN A 497 -11.46 -6.87 -1.77
C GLN A 497 -9.97 -7.23 -1.71
N LYS A 498 -9.29 -6.85 -0.62
CA LYS A 498 -7.87 -7.13 -0.39
C LYS A 498 -7.54 -8.62 -0.46
N SER A 499 -8.43 -9.46 0.02
CA SER A 499 -8.36 -10.92 -0.06
C SER A 499 -9.69 -11.44 -0.61
N PRO A 500 -9.83 -11.56 -1.94
CA PRO A 500 -11.06 -12.04 -2.57
C PRO A 500 -11.39 -13.44 -2.07
N ARG A 501 -12.47 -13.57 -1.32
CA ARG A 501 -12.90 -14.84 -0.74
C ARG A 501 -14.40 -15.02 -0.88
N CYS A 502 -14.80 -16.27 -1.06
CA CYS A 502 -16.18 -16.65 -1.08
C CYS A 502 -16.76 -16.46 0.33
N PRO A 503 -17.85 -15.71 0.52
CA PRO A 503 -18.41 -15.46 1.85
C PRO A 503 -19.01 -16.73 2.49
N PHE A 504 -19.20 -17.80 1.72
CA PHE A 504 -19.81 -19.05 2.18
C PHE A 504 -18.79 -20.15 2.49
N THR A 505 -17.68 -20.21 1.76
CA THR A 505 -16.64 -21.27 1.91
C THR A 505 -15.29 -20.73 2.39
N CYS A 506 -15.10 -19.41 2.41
CA CYS A 506 -13.83 -18.72 2.67
C CYS A 506 -12.69 -19.09 1.68
N GLU A 507 -12.98 -19.85 0.64
CA GLU A 507 -12.04 -20.16 -0.45
C GLU A 507 -11.75 -18.91 -1.28
N THR A 508 -10.55 -18.85 -1.87
CA THR A 508 -10.14 -17.73 -2.71
C THR A 508 -11.03 -17.62 -3.94
N LEU A 509 -11.48 -16.40 -4.26
CA LEU A 509 -12.18 -16.11 -5.50
C LEU A 509 -11.19 -15.59 -6.55
N ASP A 510 -11.26 -16.17 -7.74
CA ASP A 510 -10.52 -15.74 -8.93
C ASP A 510 -11.46 -15.65 -10.15
N GLN A 511 -10.89 -15.31 -11.32
CA GLN A 511 -11.65 -15.16 -12.57
C GLN A 511 -12.27 -16.47 -13.09
N HIS A 512 -11.85 -17.62 -12.57
CA HIS A 512 -12.37 -18.94 -12.96
C HIS A 512 -13.38 -19.49 -11.95
N SER A 513 -13.49 -18.88 -10.77
CA SER A 513 -14.34 -19.31 -9.66
C SER A 513 -15.85 -19.04 -9.83
N PHE A 514 -16.30 -18.59 -11.02
CA PHE A 514 -17.70 -18.25 -11.26
C PHE A 514 -18.18 -18.54 -12.69
N CYS A 515 -19.50 -18.58 -12.86
CA CYS A 515 -20.15 -18.77 -14.17
C CYS A 515 -21.38 -17.87 -14.31
N LEU A 516 -21.51 -17.16 -15.42
CA LEU A 516 -22.69 -16.35 -15.72
C LEU A 516 -23.92 -17.24 -15.94
N LEU A 517 -25.09 -16.81 -15.45
CA LEU A 517 -26.35 -17.51 -15.60
C LEU A 517 -27.34 -16.72 -16.51
N PRO A 518 -27.10 -16.60 -17.83
CA PRO A 518 -27.95 -15.82 -18.72
C PRO A 518 -29.39 -16.32 -18.78
N GLN A 519 -29.62 -17.62 -18.57
CA GLN A 519 -30.98 -18.18 -18.50
C GLN A 519 -31.73 -17.66 -17.27
N LEU A 520 -31.09 -17.66 -16.09
CA LEU A 520 -31.69 -17.12 -14.87
C LEU A 520 -31.93 -15.61 -15.00
N GLN A 521 -31.05 -14.89 -15.70
CA GLN A 521 -31.24 -13.48 -16.00
C GLN A 521 -32.51 -13.23 -16.83
N GLN A 522 -32.74 -14.02 -17.88
CA GLN A 522 -33.95 -13.93 -18.70
C GLN A 522 -35.22 -14.25 -17.89
N GLU A 523 -35.16 -15.22 -16.98
CA GLU A 523 -36.27 -15.56 -16.10
C GLU A 523 -36.60 -14.43 -15.12
N ILE A 524 -35.58 -13.79 -14.53
CA ILE A 524 -35.75 -12.62 -13.67
C ILE A 524 -36.41 -11.48 -14.44
N GLN A 525 -35.93 -11.19 -15.65
CA GLN A 525 -36.49 -10.14 -16.50
C GLN A 525 -37.95 -10.43 -16.87
N ALA A 526 -38.26 -11.67 -17.29
CA ALA A 526 -39.62 -12.08 -17.61
C ALA A 526 -40.56 -11.93 -16.41
N TRP A 527 -40.10 -12.31 -15.21
CA TRP A 527 -40.88 -12.15 -13.98
C TRP A 527 -41.12 -10.68 -13.62
N ARG A 528 -40.13 -9.79 -13.80
CA ARG A 528 -40.31 -8.34 -13.58
C ARG A 528 -41.39 -7.78 -14.49
N THR A 529 -41.31 -8.07 -15.79
CA THR A 529 -42.30 -7.59 -16.76
C THR A 529 -43.72 -8.10 -16.45
N GLN A 530 -43.88 -9.34 -15.99
CA GLN A 530 -45.19 -9.88 -15.59
C GLN A 530 -45.74 -9.21 -14.31
N SER A 531 -44.86 -8.92 -13.36
CA SER A 531 -45.22 -8.30 -12.08
C SER A 531 -45.61 -6.83 -12.25
N ASP A 532 -44.93 -6.08 -13.12
CA ASP A 532 -45.23 -4.66 -13.41
C ASP A 532 -46.60 -4.51 -14.10
N VAL A 533 -46.93 -5.41 -15.02
CA VAL A 533 -48.24 -5.45 -15.70
C VAL A 533 -49.37 -5.75 -14.71
N SER A 534 -49.14 -6.66 -13.76
CA SER A 534 -50.12 -7.04 -12.75
C SER A 534 -50.42 -5.89 -11.78
N THR A 535 -49.40 -5.12 -11.41
CA THR A 535 -49.51 -3.97 -10.50
C THR A 535 -50.25 -2.79 -11.15
N THR A 536 -49.97 -2.53 -12.43
CA THR A 536 -50.65 -1.48 -13.21
C THR A 536 -52.13 -1.80 -13.44
N THR A 537 -52.48 -3.07 -13.67
CA THR A 537 -53.86 -3.50 -13.91
C THR A 537 -54.74 -3.38 -12.66
N MET A 538 -54.19 -3.62 -11.46
CA MET A 538 -54.94 -3.45 -10.21
C MET A 538 -55.17 -1.98 -9.83
N GLN A 539 -54.23 -1.08 -10.14
CA GLN A 539 -54.42 0.35 -9.90
C GLN A 539 -55.47 0.97 -10.85
N HIS A 540 -55.59 0.45 -12.08
CA HIS A 540 -56.61 0.96 -13.01
C HIS A 540 -58.05 0.56 -12.63
N ASN A 541 -58.23 -0.62 -12.00
CA ASN A 541 -59.54 -1.06 -11.53
C ASN A 541 -60.03 -0.35 -10.24
N ASN A 542 -59.15 0.31 -9.49
CA ASN A 542 -59.52 1.05 -8.27
C ASN A 542 -59.88 2.53 -8.50
N ASN A 543 -59.75 3.05 -9.72
CA ASN A 543 -60.04 4.45 -10.07
C ASN A 543 -61.36 4.66 -10.84
N ASN A 544 -62.20 3.62 -10.98
CA ASN A 544 -63.58 3.79 -11.40
C ASN A 544 -64.48 3.83 -10.15
N PRO A 545 -65.02 5.00 -9.74
CA PRO A 545 -66.10 5.01 -8.77
C PRO A 545 -67.37 4.42 -9.42
N PRO A 546 -68.27 3.83 -8.62
CA PRO A 546 -69.54 3.29 -9.11
C PRO A 546 -70.45 4.34 -9.75
#